data_AF-A0A7X7DFC4-F1
#
_entry.id   AF-A0A7X7DFC4-F1
#
_cell.length_a   1.000
_cell.length_b   1.000
_cell.length_c   1.000
_cell.angle_alpha   90.00
_cell.angle_beta   90.00
_cell.angle_gamma   90.00
#
_symmetry.space_group_name_H-M   'P 1'
#
loop_
_entity.id
_entity.type
_entity.pdbx_description
1 polymer ?
#
loop_
_entity_poly.entity_id
_entity_poly.type
_entity_poly.pdbx_seq_one_letter_code
_entity_poly.pdbx_strand_id
1 'polypeptide(L)'
;MNWKIFASTFVLVFLAELGDKTQLAVMLQSAVHGRRLVFWAASSALVGSVVLGVLLGGVLSRLLTVRLIHALGGTLFIVIGIWMLYRVCHPGPDAAPVMDSVAEVAARPDPGPEP
;
A
#
# COMPACT_ATOMS: atom_id res chain seq x y z
N MET A 1 26.40 -7.29 -13.43
CA MET A 1 25.17 -6.67 -12.86
C MET A 1 25.55 -5.41 -12.11
N ASN A 2 24.85 -4.30 -12.34
CA ASN A 2 25.04 -3.08 -11.56
C ASN A 2 24.43 -3.26 -10.16
N TRP A 3 25.20 -3.82 -9.22
CA TRP A 3 24.75 -4.10 -7.86
C TRP A 3 24.21 -2.84 -7.14
N LYS A 4 24.77 -1.67 -7.47
CA LYS A 4 24.30 -0.37 -6.99
C LYS A 4 22.84 -0.09 -7.38
N ILE A 5 22.50 -0.33 -8.65
CA ILE A 5 21.13 -0.10 -9.16
C ILE A 5 20.17 -1.07 -8.48
N PHE A 6 20.52 -2.36 -8.44
CA PHE A 6 19.72 -3.38 -7.77
C PHE A 6 19.44 -3.03 -6.30
N ALA A 7 20.48 -2.72 -5.53
CA ALA A 7 20.33 -2.37 -4.12
C ALA A 7 19.49 -1.10 -3.93
N SER A 8 19.72 -0.06 -4.76
CA SER A 8 18.94 1.17 -4.68
C SER A 8 17.45 0.96 -4.98
N THR A 9 17.12 0.22 -6.03
CA THR A 9 15.73 -0.08 -6.39
C THR A 9 15.09 -0.97 -5.34
N PHE A 10 15.80 -1.99 -4.84
CA PHE A 10 15.30 -2.85 -3.77
C PHE A 10 14.96 -2.05 -2.52
N VAL A 11 15.89 -1.24 -2.02
CA VAL A 11 15.67 -0.43 -0.81
C VAL A 11 14.52 0.56 -1.03
N LEU A 12 14.48 1.24 -2.18
CA LEU A 12 13.42 2.20 -2.50
C LEU A 12 12.04 1.54 -2.50
N VAL A 13 11.88 0.42 -3.20
CA VAL A 13 10.61 -0.30 -3.28
C VAL A 13 10.26 -0.93 -1.93
N PHE A 14 11.23 -1.53 -1.22
CA PHE A 14 11.01 -2.11 0.09
C PHE A 14 10.50 -1.09 1.10
N LEU A 15 11.12 0.10 1.16
CA LEU A 15 10.68 1.17 2.05
C LEU A 15 9.33 1.75 1.65
N ALA A 16 9.05 1.88 0.35
CA ALA A 16 7.78 2.39 -0.16
C ALA A 16 6.61 1.44 0.17
N GLU A 17 6.85 0.14 0.19
CA GLU A 17 5.84 -0.89 0.46
C GLU A 17 5.71 -1.26 1.94
N LEU A 18 6.58 -0.74 2.82
CA LEU A 18 6.64 -1.12 4.23
C LEU A 18 5.44 -0.57 4.99
N GLY A 19 4.60 -1.46 5.54
CA GLY A 19 3.39 -1.06 6.26
C GLY A 19 2.22 -0.68 5.36
N ASP A 20 2.25 -1.04 4.07
CA ASP A 20 1.11 -0.82 3.19
C ASP A 20 -0.12 -1.66 3.60
N LYS A 21 -1.30 -1.19 3.22
CA LYS A 21 -2.60 -1.84 3.46
C LYS A 21 -2.64 -3.26 2.90
N THR A 22 -1.91 -3.54 1.83
CA THR A 22 -1.78 -4.89 1.28
C THR A 22 -1.14 -5.86 2.28
N GLN A 23 -0.18 -5.42 3.10
CA GLN A 23 0.43 -6.26 4.14
C GLN A 23 -0.58 -6.62 5.23
N LEU A 24 -1.40 -5.66 5.68
CA LEU A 24 -2.48 -5.92 6.63
C LEU A 24 -3.52 -6.89 6.06
N ALA A 25 -3.88 -6.74 4.77
CA ALA A 25 -4.79 -7.67 4.10
C ALA A 25 -4.21 -9.10 4.05
N VAL A 26 -2.92 -9.25 3.76
CA VAL A 26 -2.24 -10.56 3.77
C VAL A 26 -2.20 -11.15 5.19
N MET A 27 -1.93 -10.33 6.21
CA MET A 27 -1.97 -10.77 7.62
C MET A 27 -3.36 -11.27 8.02
N LEU A 28 -4.41 -10.52 7.70
CA LEU A 28 -5.80 -10.90 7.96
C LEU A 28 -6.17 -12.19 7.21
N GLN A 29 -5.80 -12.30 5.93
CA GLN A 29 -6.01 -13.52 5.15
C GLN A 29 -5.25 -14.71 5.73
N SER A 30 -4.03 -14.51 6.25
CA SER A 30 -3.25 -15.56 6.91
C SER A 30 -3.82 -15.97 8.27
N ALA A 31 -4.66 -15.15 8.90
CA ALA A 31 -5.36 -15.51 10.14
C ALA A 31 -6.59 -16.37 9.87
N VAL A 32 -7.25 -16.18 8.72
CA VAL A 32 -8.46 -16.92 8.32
C VAL A 32 -8.15 -18.19 7.52
N HIS A 33 -7.12 -18.15 6.68
CA HIS A 33 -6.74 -19.26 5.79
C HIS A 33 -5.39 -19.87 6.16
N GLY A 34 -5.05 -21.00 5.54
CA GLY A 34 -3.77 -21.66 5.79
C GLY A 34 -2.56 -20.78 5.44
N ARG A 35 -1.67 -20.55 6.42
CA ARG A 35 -0.46 -19.71 6.28
C ARG A 35 0.37 -19.99 5.03
N ARG A 36 0.55 -21.27 4.66
CA ARG A 36 1.33 -21.67 3.48
C ARG A 36 0.64 -21.26 2.17
N LEU A 37 -0.68 -21.41 2.10
CA LEU A 37 -1.46 -21.04 0.92
C LEU A 37 -1.41 -19.52 0.71
N VAL A 38 -1.65 -18.76 1.77
CA VAL A 38 -1.64 -17.29 1.73
C VAL A 38 -0.25 -16.77 1.38
N PHE A 39 0.81 -17.36 1.93
CA PHE A 39 2.18 -16.99 1.58
C PHE A 39 2.44 -17.11 0.06
N TRP A 40 2.10 -18.25 -0.53
CA TRP A 40 2.34 -18.46 -1.97
C TRP A 40 1.44 -17.59 -2.84
N ALA A 41 0.17 -17.39 -2.45
CA ALA A 41 -0.76 -16.52 -3.16
C ALA A 41 -0.34 -15.04 -3.11
N ALA A 42 0.03 -14.53 -1.93
CA ALA A 42 0.50 -13.16 -1.77
C ALA A 42 1.83 -12.93 -2.49
N SER A 43 2.77 -13.89 -2.39
CA SER A 43 4.06 -13.81 -3.09
C SER A 43 3.90 -13.81 -4.60
N SER A 44 3.02 -14.67 -5.16
CA SER A 44 2.77 -14.71 -6.60
C SER A 44 2.05 -13.46 -7.08
N ALA A 45 1.10 -12.93 -6.30
CA ALA A 45 0.44 -11.66 -6.58
C ALA A 45 1.43 -10.48 -6.59
N LEU A 46 2.36 -10.43 -5.62
CA LEU A 46 3.40 -9.40 -5.57
C LEU A 46 4.31 -9.47 -6.80
N VAL A 47 4.83 -10.65 -7.12
CA VAL A 47 5.66 -10.86 -8.31
C VAL A 47 4.90 -10.48 -9.58
N GLY A 48 3.64 -10.92 -9.70
CA GLY A 48 2.78 -10.58 -10.83
C GLY A 48 2.58 -9.07 -10.98
N SER A 49 2.32 -8.36 -9.88
CA SER A 49 2.18 -6.91 -9.86
C SER A 49 3.45 -6.21 -10.33
N VAL A 50 4.63 -6.61 -9.83
CA VAL A 50 5.92 -6.05 -10.24
C VAL A 50 6.19 -6.30 -11.72
N VAL A 51 5.95 -7.52 -12.21
CA VAL A 51 6.14 -7.87 -13.63
C VAL A 51 5.25 -6.99 -14.51
N LEU A 52 3.96 -6.85 -14.17
CA LEU A 52 3.04 -5.98 -14.91
C LEU A 52 3.50 -4.52 -14.87
N GLY A 53 3.92 -4.02 -13.71
CA GLY A 53 4.43 -2.66 -13.57
C GLY A 53 5.66 -2.39 -14.44
N VAL A 54 6.63 -3.33 -14.47
CA VAL A 54 7.83 -3.21 -15.30
C VAL A 54 7.51 -3.30 -16.79
N LEU A 55 6.62 -4.20 -17.20
CA LEU A 55 6.20 -4.32 -18.60
C LEU A 55 5.49 -3.05 -19.08
N LEU A 56 4.50 -2.57 -18.32
CA LEU A 56 3.77 -1.35 -18.64
C LEU A 56 4.67 -0.12 -18.62
N GLY A 57 5.54 0.03 -17.62
CA GLY A 57 6.52 1.11 -17.55
C GLY A 57 7.52 1.06 -18.72
N GLY A 58 7.95 -0.14 -19.10
CA GLY A 58 8.81 -0.38 -20.26
C GLY A 58 8.15 0.03 -21.58
N VAL A 59 6.86 -0.25 -21.77
CA VAL A 59 6.09 0.20 -22.94
C VAL A 59 5.91 1.72 -22.89
N LEU A 60 5.49 2.27 -21.75
CA LEU A 60 5.20 3.68 -21.59
C LEU A 60 6.44 4.57 -21.81
N SER A 61 7.61 4.11 -21.36
CA SER A 61 8.89 4.81 -21.57
C SER A 61 9.34 4.87 -23.04
N ARG A 62 8.81 3.99 -23.91
CA ARG A 62 9.05 4.04 -25.36
C ARG A 62 8.07 4.98 -26.07
N LEU A 63 6.86 5.14 -25.54
CA LEU A 63 5.80 5.95 -26.14
C LEU A 63 5.86 7.42 -25.68
N LEU A 64 6.28 7.67 -24.44
CA LEU A 64 6.27 8.99 -23.82
C LEU A 64 7.69 9.50 -23.52
N THR A 65 7.91 10.79 -23.70
CA THR A 65 9.16 11.44 -23.28
C THR A 65 9.26 11.49 -21.75
N VAL A 66 10.46 11.31 -21.21
CA VAL A 66 10.76 11.35 -19.76
C VAL A 66 10.22 12.60 -19.06
N ARG A 67 10.19 13.75 -19.74
CA ARG A 67 9.61 15.00 -19.21
C ARG A 67 8.10 14.86 -18.96
N LEU A 68 7.38 14.23 -19.88
CA LEU A 68 5.94 14.04 -19.77
C LEU A 68 5.62 13.03 -18.66
N ILE A 69 6.41 11.96 -18.53
CA ILE A 69 6.27 10.97 -17.44
C ILE A 69 6.42 11.66 -16.09
N HIS A 70 7.44 12.50 -15.89
CA HIS A 70 7.61 13.24 -14.65
C HIS A 70 6.51 14.28 -14.42
N ALA A 71 6.11 15.02 -15.45
CA ALA A 71 5.05 16.02 -15.32
C ALA A 71 3.71 15.38 -14.93
N LEU A 72 3.33 14.28 -15.59
CA LEU A 72 2.11 13.54 -15.28
C LEU A 72 2.18 12.91 -13.89
N GLY A 73 3.29 12.26 -13.55
CA GLY A 73 3.48 11.64 -12.24
C GLY A 73 3.40 12.67 -11.10
N GLY A 74 4.08 13.80 -11.22
CA GLY A 74 4.05 14.88 -10.22
C GLY A 74 2.67 15.52 -10.11
N THR A 75 2.00 15.77 -11.24
CA THR A 75 0.63 16.34 -11.24
C THR A 75 -0.35 15.39 -10.57
N LEU A 76 -0.31 14.10 -10.91
CA LEU A 76 -1.17 13.08 -10.32
C LEU A 76 -0.90 12.94 -8.81
N PHE A 77 0.37 12.96 -8.40
CA PHE A 77 0.76 12.94 -7.00
C PHE A 77 0.16 14.10 -6.20
N ILE A 78 0.24 15.33 -6.73
CA ILE A 78 -0.34 16.53 -6.09
C ILE A 78 -1.87 16.42 -6.02
N VAL A 79 -2.52 16.03 -7.12
CA VAL A 79 -3.99 15.88 -7.18
C VAL A 79 -4.47 14.85 -6.17
N ILE A 80 -3.85 13.66 -6.13
CA ILE A 80 -4.20 12.62 -5.17
C ILE A 80 -3.90 13.08 -3.73
N GLY A 81 -2.77 13.75 -3.50
CA GLY A 81 -2.40 14.27 -2.18
C GLY A 81 -3.42 15.30 -1.66
N ILE A 82 -3.85 16.24 -2.50
CA ILE A 82 -4.90 17.22 -2.16
C ILE A 82 -6.24 16.50 -1.91
N TRP A 83 -6.60 15.53 -2.75
CA TRP A 83 -7.83 14.77 -2.57
C TRP A 83 -7.85 13.96 -1.27
N MET A 84 -6.72 13.33 -0.92
CA MET A 84 -6.55 12.64 0.36
C MET A 84 -6.64 13.61 1.53
N LEU A 85 -6.01 14.77 1.45
CA LEU A 85 -6.08 15.81 2.48
C LEU A 85 -7.53 16.30 2.67
N TYR A 86 -8.26 16.53 1.58
CA TYR A 86 -9.67 16.91 1.63
C TYR A 86 -10.53 15.85 2.35
N ARG A 87 -10.32 14.55 2.07
CA ARG A 87 -11.03 13.47 2.74
C ARG A 87 -10.74 13.38 4.24
N VAL A 88 -9.52 13.71 4.66
CA VAL A 88 -9.19 13.76 6.09
C VAL A 88 -9.87 14.94 6.77
N CYS A 89 -9.93 16.10 6.11
CA CYS A 89 -10.58 17.29 6.66
C CYS A 89 -12.12 17.25 6.60
N HIS A 90 -12.69 16.49 5.68
CA HIS A 90 -14.13 16.24 5.56
C HIS A 90 -14.39 14.72 5.55
N PRO A 91 -14.36 14.05 6.71
CA PRO A 91 -14.68 12.64 6.82
C PRO A 91 -16.10 12.40 6.32
N GLY A 92 -16.26 11.47 5.39
CA GLY A 92 -17.57 11.11 4.86
C GLY A 92 -18.42 10.35 5.90
N PRO A 93 -19.71 10.12 5.60
CA PRO A 93 -20.62 9.35 6.46
C PRO A 93 -20.13 7.92 6.77
N ASP A 94 -19.22 7.38 5.94
CA ASP A 94 -18.55 6.10 6.08
C ASP A 94 -17.45 6.09 7.15
N ALA A 95 -16.95 7.25 7.57
CA ALA A 95 -15.96 7.35 8.64
C ALA A 95 -16.57 7.27 10.05
N ALA A 96 -17.84 7.65 10.20
CA ALA A 96 -18.51 7.68 11.51
C ALA A 96 -18.49 6.30 12.23
N PRO A 97 -18.86 5.17 11.58
CA PRO A 97 -18.85 3.86 12.23
C PRO A 97 -17.45 3.39 12.68
N VAL A 98 -16.41 3.80 11.93
CA VAL A 98 -15.02 3.46 12.27
C VAL A 98 -14.55 4.28 13.46
N MET A 99 -14.89 5.57 13.50
CA MET A 99 -14.56 6.45 14.63
C MET A 99 -15.29 6.00 15.90
N ASP A 100 -16.55 5.59 15.78
CA ASP A 100 -17.35 5.07 16.89
C ASP A 100 -16.79 3.76 17.45
N SER A 101 -16.39 2.82 16.59
CA SER A 101 -15.80 1.55 17.03
C SER A 101 -14.43 1.72 17.69
N VAL A 102 -13.60 2.67 17.23
CA VAL A 102 -12.35 3.03 17.90
C VAL A 102 -12.62 3.69 19.25
N ALA A 103 -13.62 4.57 19.34
CA ALA A 103 -14.02 5.20 20.60
C ALA A 103 -14.57 4.18 21.60
N GLU A 104 -15.36 3.19 21.15
CA GLU A 104 -15.86 2.10 21.99
C GLU A 104 -14.70 1.26 22.55
N VAL A 105 -13.75 0.84 21.71
CA VAL A 105 -12.58 0.06 22.13
C VAL A 105 -11.72 0.85 23.12
N ALA A 106 -11.52 2.15 22.88
CA ALA A 106 -10.76 3.02 23.78
C ALA A 106 -11.48 3.27 25.12
N ALA A 107 -12.82 3.22 25.13
CA ALA A 107 -13.62 3.38 26.33
C ALA A 107 -13.78 2.09 27.15
N ARG A 108 -13.41 0.93 26.60
CA ARG A 108 -13.44 -0.34 27.35
C ARG A 108 -12.41 -0.28 28.49
N PRO A 109 -12.83 -0.46 29.76
CA PRO A 109 -11.90 -0.59 30.88
C PRO A 109 -10.95 -1.75 30.61
N ASP A 110 -9.66 -1.54 30.87
CA ASP A 110 -8.62 -2.57 30.72
C ASP A 110 -9.04 -3.82 31.50
N PRO A 111 -9.27 -4.98 30.84
CA PRO A 111 -9.49 -6.23 31.55
C PRO A 111 -8.15 -6.54 32.20
N GLY A 112 -8.04 -6.27 33.51
CA GLY A 112 -6.83 -6.52 34.28
C GLY A 112 -6.27 -7.94 34.03
N PRO A 113 -5.00 -8.18 34.35
CA PRO A 113 -4.27 -9.35 33.90
C PRO A 113 -5.06 -10.64 34.14
N GLU A 114 -5.30 -11.39 33.06
CA GLU A 114 -5.97 -12.69 33.15
C GLU A 114 -5.17 -13.63 34.06
N PRO A 115 -5.83 -14.44 34.92
CA PRO A 115 -5.22 -15.19 36.01
C PRO A 115 -4.32 -16.36 35.55
#